data_AF-A0A6N3DSN2-F1
#
_entry.id   AF-A0A6N3DSN2-F1
#
_cell.length_a   1.000
_cell.length_b   1.000
_cell.length_c   1.000
_cell.angle_alpha   90.00
_cell.angle_beta   90.00
_cell.angle_gamma   90.00
#
_symmetry.space_group_name_H-M   'P 1'
#
loop_
_entity.id
_entity.type
_entity.pdbx_description
1 polymer ?
#
loop_
_entity_poly.entity_id
_entity_poly.type
_entity_poly.pdbx_seq_one_letter_code
_entity_poly.pdbx_strand_id
1 'polypeptide(L)'
;MVVKNEEKRFLKEVLKLAKEYIDNAVIIDDGSTDNTVKIIEEVLKDIPYILIKNNESKFNNEVELRKQQWEETIKTNPDWIVFLDADEIFEDKFKDYVRLLIENIEVDGYLFRLYDFWDKDHYREDNLWYAHNTYRLFLIRYQENYNYLFKETAQHCGRMPYNCINLSYFITTLRLKHYGWSRVEDRIEKYNRYMNLDPKGEFGSLEQYKSILDENPNLIHWIE
;
A
#
# COMPACT_ATOMS: atom_id res chain seq x y z
N MET A 1 0.21 7.81 -1.72
CA MET A 1 1.24 7.02 -1.03
C MET A 1 1.73 7.75 0.22
N VAL A 2 2.00 7.05 1.32
CA VAL A 2 2.70 7.59 2.49
C VAL A 2 4.06 6.91 2.57
N VAL A 3 5.14 7.65 2.82
CA VAL A 3 6.51 7.12 2.86
C VAL A 3 7.24 7.59 4.11
N LYS A 4 8.20 6.78 4.58
CA LYS A 4 9.18 7.19 5.58
C LYS A 4 10.42 6.31 5.51
N ASN A 5 11.58 6.92 5.24
CA ASN A 5 12.88 6.24 5.17
C ASN A 5 12.90 5.00 4.24
N GLU A 6 12.48 5.21 2.99
CA GLU A 6 12.35 4.18 1.96
C GLU A 6 13.58 4.12 1.00
N GLU A 7 14.67 4.85 1.28
CA GLU A 7 15.81 4.97 0.35
C GLU A 7 16.39 3.61 -0.08
N LYS A 8 16.44 2.66 0.84
CA LYS A 8 17.08 1.35 0.65
C LYS A 8 16.08 0.23 0.36
N ARG A 9 14.82 0.58 0.09
CA ARG A 9 13.70 -0.35 -0.09
C ARG A 9 13.19 -0.29 -1.53
N PHE A 10 11.87 -0.41 -1.71
CA PHE A 10 11.23 -0.64 -3.00
C PHE A 10 10.73 0.65 -3.68
N LEU A 11 10.74 1.79 -2.98
CA LEU A 11 10.11 3.03 -3.44
C LEU A 11 10.53 3.45 -4.86
N LYS A 12 11.83 3.36 -5.19
CA LYS A 12 12.31 3.75 -6.53
C LYS A 12 11.68 2.90 -7.63
N GLU A 13 11.51 1.61 -7.39
CA GLU A 13 10.90 0.67 -8.34
C GLU A 13 9.39 0.86 -8.41
N VAL A 14 8.73 0.95 -7.25
CA VAL A 14 7.29 1.23 -7.15
C VAL A 14 6.92 2.48 -7.95
N LEU A 15 7.62 3.60 -7.75
CA LEU A 15 7.33 4.84 -8.46
C LEU A 15 7.59 4.74 -9.96
N LYS A 16 8.64 4.02 -10.38
CA LYS A 16 8.95 3.83 -11.81
C LYS A 16 7.84 3.06 -12.53
N LEU A 17 7.34 1.99 -11.93
CA LEU A 17 6.26 1.18 -12.49
C LEU A 17 4.92 1.92 -12.40
N ALA A 18 4.66 2.63 -11.30
CA ALA A 18 3.44 3.41 -11.13
C ALA A 18 3.28 4.50 -12.20
N LYS A 19 4.38 5.15 -12.62
CA LYS A 19 4.38 6.13 -13.72
C LYS A 19 3.83 5.58 -15.04
N GLU A 20 3.82 4.26 -15.25
CA GLU A 20 3.28 3.68 -16.48
C GLU A 20 1.74 3.71 -16.53
N TYR A 21 1.07 3.91 -15.38
CA TYR A 21 -0.40 3.87 -15.31
C TYR A 21 -1.06 5.02 -14.55
N ILE A 22 -0.29 5.95 -13.96
CA ILE A 22 -0.83 7.14 -13.28
C ILE A 22 -0.58 8.41 -14.08
N ASP A 23 -1.52 9.34 -14.00
CA ASP A 23 -1.39 10.69 -14.58
C ASP A 23 -0.85 11.71 -13.57
N ASN A 24 -0.97 11.41 -12.26
CA ASN A 24 -0.55 12.26 -11.15
C ASN A 24 -0.23 11.40 -9.92
N ALA A 25 0.55 11.92 -8.98
CA ALA A 25 0.85 11.27 -7.70
C ALA A 25 0.68 12.23 -6.52
N VAL A 26 0.09 11.73 -5.42
CA VAL A 26 0.08 12.44 -4.13
C VAL A 26 0.84 11.61 -3.10
N ILE A 27 1.93 12.19 -2.60
CA ILE A 27 2.86 11.53 -1.69
C ILE A 27 3.03 12.37 -0.43
N ILE A 28 2.85 11.73 0.72
CA ILE A 28 3.17 12.31 2.04
C ILE A 28 4.45 11.65 2.53
N ASP A 29 5.50 12.45 2.67
CA ASP A 29 6.72 12.07 3.38
C ASP A 29 6.54 12.34 4.87
N ASP A 30 6.49 11.28 5.68
CA ASP A 30 6.20 11.35 7.12
C ASP A 30 7.47 11.57 7.96
N GLY A 31 8.31 12.52 7.53
CA GLY A 31 9.55 12.90 8.20
C GLY A 31 10.71 11.95 7.89
N SER A 32 10.99 11.71 6.60
CA SER A 32 12.19 10.96 6.21
C SER A 32 13.46 11.74 6.53
N THR A 33 14.50 11.01 6.91
CA THR A 33 15.84 11.53 7.26
C THR A 33 16.93 11.05 6.29
N ASP A 34 16.55 10.24 5.31
CA ASP A 34 17.39 9.64 4.29
C ASP A 34 17.10 10.28 2.91
N ASN A 35 17.57 9.68 1.80
CA ASN A 35 17.35 10.25 0.47
C ASN A 35 15.95 9.94 -0.14
N THR A 36 14.96 9.49 0.66
CA THR A 36 13.59 9.19 0.19
C THR A 36 12.98 10.31 -0.65
N VAL A 37 13.04 11.54 -0.16
CA VAL A 37 12.51 12.73 -0.86
C VAL A 37 13.19 12.95 -2.21
N LYS A 38 14.51 12.79 -2.29
CA LYS A 38 15.25 12.97 -3.55
C LYS A 38 14.89 11.90 -4.58
N ILE A 39 14.65 10.66 -4.13
CA ILE A 39 14.19 9.57 -5.00
C ILE A 39 12.83 9.93 -5.63
N ILE A 40 11.90 10.46 -4.82
CA ILE A 40 10.58 10.90 -5.31
C ILE A 40 10.73 11.98 -6.37
N GLU A 41 11.48 13.05 -6.04
CA GLU A 41 11.71 14.19 -6.92
C GLU A 41 12.39 13.76 -8.25
N GLU A 42 13.38 12.85 -8.20
CA GLU A 42 14.07 12.34 -9.39
C GLU A 42 13.16 11.48 -10.27
N VAL A 43 12.41 10.54 -9.67
CA VAL A 43 11.60 9.57 -10.43
C VAL A 43 10.37 10.24 -11.02
N LEU A 44 9.69 11.11 -10.27
CA LEU A 44 8.44 11.73 -10.69
C LEU A 44 8.60 13.03 -11.50
N LYS A 45 9.83 13.51 -11.74
CA LYS A 45 10.11 14.78 -12.45
C LYS A 45 9.38 15.02 -13.77
N ASP A 46 8.95 13.94 -14.45
CA ASP A 46 8.31 14.00 -15.78
C ASP A 46 6.77 13.92 -15.73
N ILE A 47 6.16 13.83 -14.55
CA ILE A 47 4.70 13.85 -14.38
C ILE A 47 4.29 14.84 -13.27
N PRO A 48 3.04 15.34 -13.25
CA PRO A 48 2.51 16.05 -12.11
C PRO A 48 2.62 15.22 -10.82
N TYR A 49 3.04 15.85 -9.72
CA TYR A 49 2.96 15.25 -8.40
C TYR A 49 2.85 16.31 -7.30
N ILE A 50 2.24 15.93 -6.19
CA ILE A 50 2.22 16.69 -4.93
C ILE A 50 3.05 15.90 -3.91
N LEU A 51 4.08 16.55 -3.37
CA LEU A 51 4.91 16.00 -2.29
C LEU A 51 4.78 16.88 -1.05
N ILE A 52 4.22 16.34 0.01
CA ILE A 52 4.08 17.01 1.30
C ILE A 52 5.09 16.40 2.27
N LYS A 53 5.87 17.26 2.92
CA LYS A 53 6.93 16.85 3.83
C LYS A 53 6.52 17.22 5.26
N ASN A 54 6.18 16.23 6.07
CA ASN A 54 5.92 16.43 7.49
C ASN A 54 7.25 16.62 8.23
N ASN A 55 7.32 17.59 9.14
CA ASN A 55 8.53 17.82 9.95
C ASN A 55 8.76 16.71 10.99
N GLU A 56 7.67 16.14 11.49
CA GLU A 56 7.67 15.06 12.46
C GLU A 56 6.73 13.96 12.01
N SER A 57 7.06 12.71 12.36
CA SER A 57 6.28 11.55 11.95
C SER A 57 4.99 11.47 12.73
N LYS A 58 3.88 11.33 11.99
CA LYS A 58 2.53 11.14 12.52
C LYS A 58 2.14 9.67 12.63
N PHE A 59 3.11 8.75 12.54
CA PHE A 59 2.85 7.30 12.60
C PHE A 59 2.03 6.84 13.81
N ASN A 60 2.18 7.49 14.97
CA ASN A 60 1.40 7.19 16.18
C ASN A 60 -0.08 7.59 16.06
N ASN A 61 -0.41 8.47 15.11
CA ASN A 61 -1.76 8.94 14.79
C ASN A 61 -2.05 8.73 13.30
N GLU A 62 -2.14 7.46 12.89
CA GLU A 62 -2.26 7.06 11.48
C GLU A 62 -3.46 7.74 10.80
N VAL A 63 -4.59 7.90 11.51
CA VAL A 63 -5.80 8.52 10.96
C VAL A 63 -5.57 9.95 10.48
N GLU A 64 -4.79 10.75 11.20
CA GLU A 64 -4.47 12.12 10.78
C GLU A 64 -3.66 12.13 9.48
N LEU A 65 -2.69 11.21 9.38
CA LEU A 65 -1.86 11.06 8.18
C LEU A 65 -2.70 10.60 6.97
N ARG A 66 -3.66 9.69 7.18
CA ARG A 66 -4.57 9.22 6.11
C ARG A 66 -5.57 10.29 5.68
N LYS A 67 -6.08 11.10 6.61
CA LYS A 67 -6.93 12.26 6.29
C LYS A 67 -6.17 13.31 5.50
N GLN A 68 -4.96 13.66 5.94
CA GLN A 68 -4.08 14.57 5.19
C GLN A 68 -3.82 14.06 3.77
N GLN A 69 -3.47 12.77 3.61
CA GLN A 69 -3.30 12.17 2.30
C GLN A 69 -4.57 12.28 1.44
N TRP A 70 -5.74 11.99 2.01
CA TRP A 70 -7.01 12.04 1.30
C TRP A 70 -7.37 13.45 0.86
N GLU A 71 -7.31 14.43 1.77
CA GLU A 71 -7.59 15.84 1.51
C GLU A 71 -6.72 16.39 0.38
N GLU A 72 -5.46 15.99 0.33
CA GLU A 72 -4.51 16.45 -0.68
C GLU A 72 -4.71 15.71 -2.01
N THR A 73 -5.19 14.47 -1.96
CA THR A 73 -5.58 13.70 -3.15
C THR A 73 -6.80 14.32 -3.82
N ILE A 74 -7.87 14.63 -3.08
CA ILE A 74 -9.10 15.16 -3.68
C ILE A 74 -8.95 16.59 -4.24
N LYS A 75 -7.99 17.38 -3.73
CA LYS A 75 -7.63 18.69 -4.31
C LYS A 75 -7.14 18.59 -5.75
N THR A 76 -6.67 17.42 -6.18
CA THR A 76 -6.27 17.19 -7.58
C THR A 76 -7.45 16.96 -8.52
N ASN A 77 -8.69 16.90 -7.99
CA ASN A 77 -9.91 16.55 -8.71
C ASN A 77 -9.74 15.28 -9.58
N PRO A 78 -9.37 14.13 -8.97
CA PRO A 78 -9.10 12.91 -9.72
C PRO A 78 -10.40 12.28 -10.24
N ASP A 79 -10.34 11.57 -11.37
CA ASP A 79 -11.43 10.68 -11.80
C ASP A 79 -11.37 9.35 -11.04
N TRP A 80 -10.16 8.82 -10.89
CA TRP A 80 -9.85 7.56 -10.23
C TRP A 80 -8.65 7.70 -9.30
N ILE A 81 -8.68 6.97 -8.19
CA ILE A 81 -7.63 6.98 -7.16
C ILE A 81 -7.12 5.55 -6.98
N VAL A 82 -5.82 5.36 -7.20
CA VAL A 82 -5.11 4.14 -6.83
C VAL A 82 -4.38 4.33 -5.50
N PHE A 83 -4.57 3.40 -4.57
CA PHE A 83 -3.92 3.41 -3.26
C PHE A 83 -2.76 2.43 -3.26
N LEU A 84 -1.55 2.93 -3.04
CA LEU A 84 -0.33 2.12 -3.07
C LEU A 84 0.60 2.51 -1.92
N ASP A 85 1.12 1.52 -1.21
CA ASP A 85 2.22 1.66 -0.26
C ASP A 85 3.58 1.58 -0.97
N ALA A 86 4.65 1.98 -0.29
CA ALA A 86 6.00 2.11 -0.88
C ALA A 86 6.69 0.77 -1.21
N ASP A 87 6.05 -0.34 -0.88
CA ASP A 87 6.49 -1.72 -1.09
C ASP A 87 5.42 -2.57 -1.82
N GLU A 88 4.48 -1.93 -2.49
CA GLU A 88 3.43 -2.60 -3.27
C GLU A 88 3.59 -2.34 -4.77
N ILE A 89 3.54 -3.40 -5.58
CA ILE A 89 3.72 -3.36 -7.04
C ILE A 89 2.64 -4.23 -7.70
N PHE A 90 1.86 -3.68 -8.62
CA PHE A 90 0.94 -4.51 -9.41
C PHE A 90 1.71 -5.44 -10.36
N GLU A 91 1.12 -6.60 -10.67
CA GLU A 91 1.69 -7.49 -11.69
C GLU A 91 1.82 -6.82 -13.07
N ASP A 92 2.68 -7.34 -13.92
CA ASP A 92 3.22 -6.59 -15.06
C ASP A 92 2.13 -6.14 -16.05
N LYS A 93 1.12 -6.98 -16.26
CA LYS A 93 -0.02 -6.70 -17.15
C LYS A 93 -0.97 -5.62 -16.62
N PHE A 94 -0.87 -5.19 -15.36
CA PHE A 94 -1.80 -4.20 -14.80
C PHE A 94 -1.81 -2.89 -15.60
N LYS A 95 -0.64 -2.40 -16.01
CA LYS A 95 -0.52 -1.18 -16.82
C LYS A 95 -1.25 -1.26 -18.17
N ASP A 96 -1.35 -2.47 -18.73
CA ASP A 96 -2.01 -2.71 -20.02
C ASP A 96 -3.55 -2.76 -19.88
N TYR A 97 -4.05 -3.16 -18.71
CA TYR A 97 -5.49 -3.36 -18.47
C TYR A 97 -6.18 -2.22 -17.71
N VAL A 98 -5.46 -1.45 -16.89
CA VAL A 98 -6.05 -0.44 -16.01
C VAL A 98 -6.92 0.59 -16.75
N ARG A 99 -6.52 1.01 -17.95
CA ARG A 99 -7.31 1.95 -18.77
C ARG A 99 -8.64 1.34 -19.22
N LEU A 100 -8.64 0.05 -19.60
CA LEU A 100 -9.88 -0.68 -19.93
C LEU A 100 -10.77 -0.88 -18.71
N LEU A 101 -10.18 -1.10 -17.53
CA LEU A 101 -10.96 -1.23 -16.29
C LEU A 101 -11.71 0.08 -15.98
N ILE A 102 -11.05 1.23 -16.04
CA ILE A 102 -11.66 2.51 -15.64
C ILE A 102 -12.68 3.07 -16.65
N GLU A 103 -12.77 2.48 -17.85
CA GLU A 103 -13.83 2.79 -18.83
C GLU A 103 -15.21 2.21 -18.44
N ASN A 104 -15.25 1.20 -17.57
CA ASN A 104 -16.51 0.59 -17.15
C ASN A 104 -17.31 1.56 -16.27
N ILE A 105 -18.47 2.02 -16.75
CA ILE A 105 -19.33 2.98 -16.05
C ILE A 105 -20.16 2.37 -14.92
N GLU A 106 -20.28 1.04 -14.83
CA GLU A 106 -21.07 0.35 -13.80
C GLU A 106 -20.26 0.04 -12.53
N VAL A 107 -18.96 0.30 -12.57
CA VAL A 107 -18.01 -0.03 -11.50
C VAL A 107 -17.37 1.24 -10.96
N ASP A 108 -17.33 1.35 -9.64
CA ASP A 108 -16.72 2.46 -8.89
C ASP A 108 -15.51 1.99 -8.06
N GLY A 109 -15.19 0.69 -8.07
CA GLY A 109 -14.10 0.13 -7.30
C GLY A 109 -13.59 -1.21 -7.83
N TYR A 110 -12.28 -1.45 -7.70
CA TYR A 110 -11.66 -2.70 -8.10
C TYR A 110 -10.92 -3.35 -6.93
N LEU A 111 -11.22 -4.63 -6.70
CA LEU A 111 -10.54 -5.44 -5.70
C LEU A 111 -9.50 -6.35 -6.32
N PHE A 112 -8.39 -6.53 -5.60
CA PHE A 112 -7.23 -7.31 -6.00
C PHE A 112 -6.83 -8.25 -4.87
N ARG A 113 -6.19 -9.37 -5.24
CA ARG A 113 -5.47 -10.21 -4.27
C ARG A 113 -4.07 -9.66 -4.06
N LEU A 114 -3.66 -9.56 -2.80
CA LEU A 114 -2.32 -9.14 -2.41
C LEU A 114 -1.51 -10.37 -1.97
N TYR A 115 -0.28 -10.47 -2.47
CA TYR A 115 0.64 -11.57 -2.19
C TYR A 115 1.81 -11.04 -1.36
N ASP A 116 2.00 -11.59 -0.15
CA ASP A 116 3.11 -11.23 0.74
C ASP A 116 4.40 -11.91 0.27
N PHE A 117 5.25 -11.15 -0.43
CA PHE A 117 6.53 -11.62 -0.94
C PHE A 117 7.54 -11.79 0.19
N TRP A 118 8.22 -12.94 0.21
CA TRP A 118 9.19 -13.34 1.24
C TRP A 118 10.64 -13.24 0.77
N ASP A 119 10.82 -13.22 -0.55
CA ASP A 119 12.03 -12.81 -1.25
C ASP A 119 11.62 -12.10 -2.56
N LYS A 120 12.55 -12.02 -3.52
CA LYS A 120 12.30 -11.37 -4.82
C LYS A 120 11.24 -12.10 -5.66
N ASP A 121 11.25 -13.42 -5.65
CA ASP A 121 10.55 -14.25 -6.64
C ASP A 121 9.52 -15.20 -5.99
N HIS A 122 9.42 -15.23 -4.65
CA HIS A 122 8.49 -16.09 -3.93
C HIS A 122 7.62 -15.32 -2.94
N TYR A 123 6.36 -15.74 -2.84
CA TYR A 123 5.45 -15.31 -1.79
C TYR A 123 5.24 -16.42 -0.75
N ARG A 124 4.91 -16.03 0.47
CA ARG A 124 4.64 -16.98 1.56
C ARG A 124 3.18 -17.40 1.55
N GLU A 125 2.95 -18.70 1.70
CA GLU A 125 1.60 -19.28 1.80
C GLU A 125 1.58 -20.37 2.86
N ASP A 126 0.90 -20.13 3.98
CA ASP A 126 0.66 -21.15 5.00
C ASP A 126 -0.54 -20.76 5.89
N ASN A 127 -0.76 -21.51 6.97
CA ASN A 127 -1.88 -21.31 7.90
C ASN A 127 -1.90 -19.95 8.60
N LEU A 128 -0.79 -19.20 8.63
CA LEU A 128 -0.67 -17.88 9.24
C LEU A 128 -0.49 -16.76 8.20
N TRP A 129 -0.08 -17.13 6.98
CA TRP A 129 0.23 -16.24 5.87
C TRP A 129 -0.58 -16.59 4.64
N TYR A 130 -1.78 -16.02 4.55
CA TYR A 130 -2.75 -16.30 3.50
C TYR A 130 -3.43 -15.04 2.96
N ALA A 131 -2.70 -13.91 2.94
CA ALA A 131 -3.22 -12.61 2.50
C ALA A 131 -3.89 -12.65 1.11
N HIS A 132 -3.36 -13.48 0.20
CA HIS A 132 -3.86 -13.66 -1.16
C HIS A 132 -5.21 -14.36 -1.22
N ASN A 133 -5.69 -14.98 -0.14
CA ASN A 133 -7.05 -15.54 -0.06
C ASN A 133 -8.13 -14.48 0.16
N THR A 134 -7.73 -13.21 0.30
CA THR A 134 -8.65 -12.08 0.48
C THR A 134 -8.53 -11.08 -0.66
N TYR A 135 -9.67 -10.53 -1.06
CA TYR A 135 -9.74 -9.42 -2.00
C TYR A 135 -9.79 -8.10 -1.24
N ARG A 136 -8.98 -7.13 -1.65
CA ARG A 136 -8.88 -5.81 -1.03
C ARG A 136 -9.04 -4.73 -2.09
N LEU A 137 -9.70 -3.64 -1.71
CA LEU A 137 -9.93 -2.49 -2.58
C LEU A 137 -8.62 -1.70 -2.75
N PHE A 138 -8.21 -1.41 -3.98
CA PHE A 138 -7.00 -0.61 -4.27
C PHE A 138 -7.22 0.49 -5.31
N LEU A 139 -8.31 0.45 -6.06
CA LEU A 139 -8.63 1.43 -7.09
C LEU A 139 -10.11 1.81 -6.96
N ILE A 140 -10.40 3.10 -6.86
CA ILE A 140 -11.77 3.63 -6.74
C ILE A 140 -12.02 4.78 -7.70
N ARG A 141 -13.25 4.95 -8.15
CA ARG A 141 -13.73 6.17 -8.80
C ARG A 141 -14.00 7.20 -7.72
N TYR A 142 -13.48 8.41 -7.91
CA TYR A 142 -13.81 9.51 -7.01
C TYR A 142 -15.21 10.05 -7.31
N GLN A 143 -15.98 10.35 -6.26
CA GLN A 143 -17.34 10.86 -6.34
C GLN A 143 -17.45 12.10 -5.45
N GLU A 144 -17.50 13.29 -6.03
CA GLU A 144 -17.49 14.57 -5.31
C GLU A 144 -18.58 14.66 -4.23
N ASN A 145 -19.78 14.13 -4.52
CA ASN A 145 -20.93 14.17 -3.61
C ASN A 145 -21.01 12.97 -2.65
N TYR A 146 -20.00 12.11 -2.61
CA TYR A 146 -19.95 10.97 -1.71
C TYR A 146 -19.35 11.37 -0.36
N ASN A 147 -20.02 11.04 0.74
CA ASN A 147 -19.53 11.34 2.08
C ASN A 147 -18.50 10.30 2.52
N TYR A 148 -17.21 10.60 2.38
CA TYR A 148 -16.11 9.69 2.74
C TYR A 148 -15.84 9.69 4.25
N LEU A 149 -15.94 8.52 4.88
CA LEU A 149 -15.83 8.34 6.33
C LEU A 149 -14.56 7.58 6.71
N PHE A 150 -13.84 8.08 7.71
CA PHE A 150 -12.62 7.45 8.25
C PHE A 150 -12.91 6.78 9.59
N LYS A 151 -12.17 5.71 9.90
CA LYS A 151 -12.17 5.14 11.25
C LYS A 151 -11.32 6.05 12.14
N GLU A 152 -11.92 6.58 13.20
CA GLU A 152 -11.25 7.46 14.17
C GLU A 152 -10.44 6.65 15.20
N THR A 153 -9.55 5.78 14.71
CA THR A 153 -8.63 5.00 15.54
C THR A 153 -7.21 5.44 15.26
N ALA A 154 -6.39 5.61 16.30
CA ALA A 154 -5.01 6.08 16.16
C ALA A 154 -4.12 5.10 15.37
N GLN A 155 -4.50 3.82 15.32
CA GLN A 155 -3.86 2.74 14.58
C GLN A 155 -4.92 1.92 13.84
N HIS A 156 -4.52 1.25 12.75
CA HIS A 156 -5.39 0.35 11.98
C HIS A 156 -6.66 1.02 11.43
N CYS A 157 -6.61 2.32 11.17
CA CYS A 157 -7.74 3.07 10.61
C CYS A 157 -8.03 2.70 9.14
N GLY A 158 -7.11 2.01 8.49
CA GLY A 158 -7.16 1.67 7.07
C GLY A 158 -6.53 2.75 6.19
N ARG A 159 -6.16 2.38 4.96
CA ARG A 159 -5.46 3.27 4.01
C ARG A 159 -6.37 4.27 3.28
N MET A 160 -7.67 4.10 3.38
CA MET A 160 -8.68 4.87 2.65
C MET A 160 -9.97 4.98 3.49
N PRO A 161 -10.93 5.84 3.12
CA PRO A 161 -12.23 5.90 3.77
C PRO A 161 -12.88 4.51 3.83
N TYR A 162 -13.34 4.07 5.01
CA TYR A 162 -13.77 2.69 5.20
C TYR A 162 -15.05 2.36 4.43
N ASN A 163 -15.87 3.37 4.14
CA ASN A 163 -17.12 3.20 3.41
C ASN A 163 -16.93 3.11 1.89
N CYS A 164 -15.69 3.25 1.37
CA CYS A 164 -15.39 2.94 -0.03
C CYS A 164 -15.75 1.49 -0.42
N ILE A 165 -15.83 0.56 0.55
CA ILE A 165 -16.28 -0.81 0.31
C ILE A 165 -17.77 -0.91 -0.11
N ASN A 166 -18.56 0.15 0.12
CA ASN A 166 -19.97 0.22 -0.26
C ASN A 166 -20.18 0.70 -1.71
N LEU A 167 -19.12 1.08 -2.41
CA LEU A 167 -19.17 1.44 -3.83
C LEU A 167 -19.48 0.21 -4.69
N SER A 168 -20.01 0.41 -5.90
CA SER A 168 -20.14 -0.69 -6.87
C SER A 168 -18.76 -1.20 -7.22
N TYR A 169 -18.49 -2.50 -7.07
CA TYR A 169 -17.15 -3.03 -7.24
C TYR A 169 -17.08 -4.25 -8.15
N PHE A 170 -15.90 -4.45 -8.72
CA PHE A 170 -15.55 -5.63 -9.50
C PHE A 170 -14.32 -6.32 -8.91
N ILE A 171 -14.39 -7.65 -8.84
CA ILE A 171 -13.29 -8.50 -8.38
C ILE A 171 -12.40 -8.80 -9.59
N THR A 172 -11.17 -8.28 -9.57
CA THR A 172 -10.22 -8.49 -10.66
C THR A 172 -9.53 -9.85 -10.55
N THR A 173 -9.11 -10.40 -11.68
CA THR A 173 -8.10 -11.46 -11.71
C THR A 173 -6.70 -10.91 -11.55
N LEU A 174 -6.55 -9.58 -11.57
CA LEU A 174 -5.28 -8.91 -11.43
C LEU A 174 -4.76 -8.99 -10.00
N ARG A 175 -3.43 -8.97 -9.84
CA ARG A 175 -2.75 -9.25 -8.58
C ARG A 175 -1.81 -8.12 -8.18
N LEU A 176 -1.60 -8.00 -6.87
CA LEU A 176 -0.68 -7.05 -6.26
C LEU A 176 0.40 -7.81 -5.48
N LYS A 177 1.67 -7.49 -5.74
CA LYS A 177 2.85 -7.97 -5.02
C LYS A 177 3.11 -7.02 -3.85
N HIS A 178 3.31 -7.56 -2.65
CA HIS A 178 3.65 -6.78 -1.46
C HIS A 178 4.99 -7.26 -0.90
N TYR A 179 6.02 -6.44 -1.13
CA TYR A 179 7.41 -6.72 -0.80
C TYR A 179 7.79 -6.35 0.64
N GLY A 180 6.84 -5.89 1.45
CA GLY A 180 7.08 -5.49 2.83
C GLY A 180 7.60 -6.59 3.76
N TRP A 181 7.67 -7.85 3.29
CA TRP A 181 8.23 -9.00 4.01
C TRP A 181 9.45 -9.63 3.32
N SER A 182 9.85 -9.10 2.16
CA SER A 182 10.83 -9.77 1.29
C SER A 182 12.28 -9.65 1.78
N ARG A 183 12.56 -8.62 2.58
CA ARG A 183 13.89 -8.37 3.16
C ARG A 183 13.96 -8.92 4.57
N VAL A 184 15.04 -9.61 4.89
CA VAL A 184 15.26 -10.18 6.23
C VAL A 184 15.37 -9.07 7.28
N GLU A 185 16.01 -7.96 6.94
CA GLU A 185 16.15 -6.81 7.83
C GLU A 185 14.78 -6.22 8.20
N ASP A 186 13.92 -6.00 7.20
CA ASP A 186 12.55 -5.49 7.40
C ASP A 186 11.73 -6.46 8.28
N ARG A 187 11.89 -7.78 8.11
CA ARG A 187 11.23 -8.79 8.94
C ARG A 187 11.70 -8.74 10.40
N ILE A 188 13.00 -8.62 10.64
CA ILE A 188 13.57 -8.49 12.00
C ILE A 188 13.07 -7.21 12.68
N GLU A 189 13.08 -6.09 11.96
CA GLU A 189 12.57 -4.81 12.48
C GLU A 189 11.08 -4.89 12.83
N LYS A 190 10.25 -5.47 11.94
CA LYS A 190 8.81 -5.67 12.18
C LYS A 190 8.56 -6.60 13.37
N TYR A 191 9.28 -7.72 13.47
CA TYR A 191 9.19 -8.64 14.60
C TYR A 191 9.50 -7.94 15.92
N ASN A 192 10.64 -7.26 16.01
CA ASN A 192 11.05 -6.55 17.23
C ASN A 192 10.04 -5.47 17.62
N ARG A 193 9.50 -4.73 16.64
CA ARG A 193 8.46 -3.73 16.88
C ARG A 193 7.19 -4.35 17.45
N TYR A 194 6.69 -5.43 16.84
CA TYR A 194 5.48 -6.11 17.33
C TYR A 194 5.69 -6.70 18.73
N MET A 195 6.83 -7.34 18.99
CA MET A 195 7.14 -7.88 20.31
C MET A 195 7.30 -6.81 21.39
N ASN A 196 7.76 -5.61 21.03
CA ASN A 196 7.86 -4.49 21.98
C ASN A 196 6.49 -3.85 22.27
N LEU A 197 5.67 -3.66 21.25
CA LEU A 197 4.34 -3.04 21.38
C LEU A 197 3.29 -3.99 21.98
N ASP A 198 3.38 -5.27 21.63
CA ASP A 198 2.40 -6.30 21.98
C ASP A 198 3.11 -7.60 22.41
N PRO A 199 3.88 -7.58 23.51
CA PRO A 199 4.70 -8.72 23.96
C PRO A 199 3.87 -9.97 24.31
N LYS A 200 2.56 -9.80 24.53
CA LYS A 200 1.61 -10.85 24.90
C LYS A 200 0.67 -11.24 23.76
N GLY A 201 0.72 -10.58 22.61
CA GLY A 201 -0.19 -10.86 21.50
C GLY A 201 -1.65 -10.53 21.83
N GLU A 202 -1.91 -9.51 22.65
CA GLU A 202 -3.26 -9.08 23.02
C GLU A 202 -3.99 -8.40 21.85
N PHE A 203 -3.25 -7.78 20.92
CA PHE A 203 -3.81 -7.05 19.78
C PHE A 203 -3.59 -7.76 18.43
N GLY A 204 -2.73 -8.78 18.39
CA GLY A 204 -2.53 -9.64 17.22
C GLY A 204 -2.34 -11.11 17.59
N SER A 205 -1.40 -11.79 16.95
CA SER A 205 -1.13 -13.21 17.18
C SER A 205 0.34 -13.45 17.47
N LEU A 206 0.64 -13.89 18.70
CA LEU A 206 1.99 -14.31 19.10
C LEU A 206 2.56 -15.40 18.18
N GLU A 207 1.70 -16.32 17.71
CA GLU A 207 2.09 -17.38 16.78
C GLU A 207 2.51 -16.77 15.44
N GLN A 208 1.72 -15.85 14.90
CA GLN A 208 2.05 -15.13 13.67
C GLN A 208 3.32 -14.30 13.85
N TYR A 209 3.47 -13.55 14.94
CA TYR A 209 4.66 -12.75 15.19
C TYR A 209 5.92 -13.61 15.19
N LYS A 210 5.93 -14.73 15.92
CA LYS A 210 7.05 -15.68 15.94
C LYS A 210 7.34 -16.25 14.55
N SER A 211 6.30 -16.51 13.76
CA SER A 211 6.47 -17.02 12.39
C SER A 211 7.14 -16.03 11.43
N ILE A 212 7.21 -14.72 11.74
CA ILE A 212 7.91 -13.73 10.88
C ILE A 212 9.38 -14.13 10.65
N LEU A 213 10.01 -14.75 11.65
CA LEU A 213 11.41 -15.18 11.62
C LEU A 213 11.56 -16.69 11.42
N ASP A 214 10.53 -17.35 10.90
CA ASP A 214 10.59 -18.75 10.50
C ASP A 214 11.72 -18.96 9.46
N GLU A 215 12.61 -19.91 9.75
CA GLU A 215 13.74 -20.26 8.89
C GLU A 215 13.31 -21.12 7.69
N ASN A 216 12.17 -21.83 7.80
CA ASN A 216 11.68 -22.75 6.77
C ASN A 216 10.20 -22.51 6.41
N PRO A 217 9.83 -21.27 6.00
CA PRO A 217 8.46 -20.97 5.59
C PRO A 217 8.10 -21.70 4.31
N ASN A 218 6.81 -21.97 4.10
CA ASN A 218 6.34 -22.47 2.80
C ASN A 218 6.30 -21.31 1.79
N LEU A 219 7.16 -21.41 0.77
CA LEU A 219 7.33 -20.39 -0.27
C LEU A 219 6.85 -20.92 -1.61
N ILE A 220 6.02 -20.12 -2.28
CA ILE A 220 5.48 -20.43 -3.60
C ILE A 220 6.13 -19.50 -4.61
N HIS A 221 6.69 -20.07 -5.67
CA HIS A 221 7.30 -19.32 -6.75
C HIS A 221 6.24 -18.50 -7.51
N TRP A 222 6.49 -17.21 -7.66
CA TRP A 222 5.63 -16.31 -8.38
C TRP A 222 5.67 -16.55 -9.89
N ILE A 223 4.51 -16.55 -10.53
CA ILE A 223 4.37 -16.65 -11.98
C ILE A 223 3.54 -15.45 -12.44
N GLU A 224 4.12 -14.61 -13.30
CA GLU A 224 3.42 -13.50 -13.97
C GLU A 224 2.21 -13.97 -14.79
#